data_AF-A0A1G3TB90-F1
#
_entry.id   AF-A0A1G3TB90-F1
#
_cell.length_a   1.000
_cell.length_b   1.000
_cell.length_c   1.000
_cell.angle_alpha   90.00
_cell.angle_beta   90.00
_cell.angle_gamma   90.00
#
_symmetry.space_group_name_H-M   'P 1'
#
loop_
_entity.id
_entity.type
_entity.pdbx_description
1 polymer ?
#
loop_
_entity_poly.entity_id
_entity_poly.type
_entity_poly.pdbx_seq_one_letter_code
_entity_poly.pdbx_strand_id
1 'polypeptide(L)'
;MRASTSIRIDSEAKEITIEVLKQYGMSLSDGINLFCKQVALTHSIPFELKVPKERMKKALEELEAKKGEKFTSMEELKRDLLS
;
A
#
# COMPACT_ATOMS: atom_id res chain seq x y z
N MET A 1 -5.95 17.39 19.76
CA MET A 1 -5.70 18.44 18.76
C MET A 1 -6.34 18.00 17.45
N ARG A 2 -7.15 18.84 16.79
CA ARG A 2 -7.69 18.53 15.45
C ARG A 2 -6.89 19.34 14.43
N ALA A 3 -6.37 18.67 13.40
CA ALA A 3 -5.73 19.33 12.27
C ALA A 3 -6.76 19.46 11.13
N SER A 4 -6.81 20.62 10.48
CA SER A 4 -7.54 20.77 9.22
C SER A 4 -6.61 20.46 8.05
N THR A 5 -7.11 19.74 7.06
CA THR A 5 -6.35 19.39 5.86
C THR A 5 -7.24 19.59 4.65
N SER A 6 -6.77 20.36 3.68
CA SER A 6 -7.44 20.52 2.39
C SER A 6 -6.92 19.45 1.43
N ILE A 7 -7.83 18.66 0.88
CA ILE A 7 -7.50 17.55 -0.02
C ILE A 7 -8.17 17.82 -1.35
N ARG A 8 -7.39 17.70 -2.43
CA ARG A 8 -7.94 17.67 -3.79
C ARG A 8 -8.43 16.26 -4.06
N ILE A 9 -9.69 16.15 -4.43
CA ILE A 9 -10.34 14.89 -4.79
C ILE A 9 -11.07 15.11 -6.11
N ASP A 10 -11.14 14.06 -6.92
CA ASP A 10 -11.97 14.05 -8.11
C ASP A 10 -13.45 14.26 -7.74
N SER A 11 -14.16 15.06 -8.53
CA SER A 11 -15.54 15.45 -8.24
C SER A 11 -16.50 14.26 -8.28
N GLU A 12 -16.35 13.36 -9.25
CA GLU A 12 -17.17 12.17 -9.40
C GLU A 12 -16.91 11.20 -8.25
N ALA A 13 -15.63 10.95 -7.95
CA ALA A 13 -15.23 10.10 -6.82
C ALA A 13 -15.77 10.64 -5.49
N LYS A 14 -15.80 11.96 -5.29
CA LYS A 14 -16.35 12.61 -4.10
C LYS A 14 -17.86 12.37 -3.97
N GLU A 15 -18.61 12.57 -5.05
CA GLU A 15 -20.08 12.40 -5.03
C GLU A 15 -20.46 10.95 -4.70
N ILE A 16 -19.86 9.99 -5.41
CA ILE A 16 -20.08 8.56 -5.17
C ILE A 16 -19.73 8.20 -3.73
N THR A 17 -18.59 8.67 -3.22
CA THR A 17 -18.16 8.38 -1.84
C THR A 17 -19.15 8.92 -0.82
N ILE A 18 -19.69 10.12 -1.03
CA ILE A 18 -20.69 10.72 -0.13
C ILE A 18 -21.96 9.89 -0.12
N GLU A 19 -22.44 9.42 -1.27
CA GLU A 19 -23.64 8.56 -1.34
C GLU A 19 -23.43 7.23 -0.62
N VAL A 20 -22.28 6.58 -0.82
CA VAL A 20 -21.95 5.33 -0.16
C VAL A 20 -21.85 5.53 1.36
N LEU A 21 -21.09 6.53 1.83
CA LEU A 21 -20.92 6.77 3.26
C LEU A 21 -22.22 7.16 3.97
N LYS A 22 -23.13 7.87 3.28
CA LYS A 22 -24.46 8.20 3.81
C LYS A 22 -25.27 6.96 4.16
N GLN A 23 -25.14 5.86 3.41
CA GLN A 23 -25.83 4.60 3.71
C GLN A 23 -25.39 4.01 5.06
N TYR A 24 -24.17 4.33 5.48
CA TYR A 24 -23.62 3.93 6.77
C TYR A 24 -23.73 5.03 7.84
N GLY A 25 -24.45 6.12 7.58
CA GLY A 25 -24.60 7.26 8.49
C GLY A 25 -23.30 8.04 8.73
N MET A 26 -22.33 7.95 7.82
CA MET A 26 -21.03 8.58 7.94
C MET A 26 -20.90 9.80 7.03
N SER A 27 -20.17 10.82 7.48
CA SER A 27 -19.73 11.91 6.63
C SER A 27 -18.46 11.55 5.86
N LEU A 28 -18.14 12.32 4.81
CA LEU A 28 -16.86 12.19 4.11
C LEU A 28 -15.66 12.36 5.05
N SER A 29 -15.78 13.27 6.02
CA SER A 29 -14.75 13.49 7.04
C SER A 29 -14.55 12.28 7.95
N ASP A 30 -15.63 11.57 8.30
CA ASP A 30 -15.54 10.35 9.10
C ASP A 30 -14.84 9.23 8.34
N GLY A 31 -15.16 9.06 7.05
CA GLY A 31 -14.49 8.10 6.17
C GLY A 31 -12.99 8.38 6.03
N ILE A 32 -12.60 9.64 5.81
CA ILE A 32 -11.18 10.04 5.73
C ILE A 32 -10.48 9.80 7.07
N ASN A 33 -11.10 10.17 8.19
CA ASN A 33 -10.54 9.93 9.51
C ASN A 33 -10.36 8.43 9.80
N LEU A 34 -11.31 7.60 9.39
CA LEU A 34 -11.22 6.14 9.54
C LEU A 34 -10.06 5.58 8.73
N PHE A 35 -9.92 6.00 7.47
CA PHE A 35 -8.78 5.62 6.63
C PHE A 35 -7.44 5.99 7.29
N CYS A 36 -7.29 7.24 7.75
CA CYS A 36 -6.07 7.68 8.42
C CYS A 36 -5.78 6.90 9.70
N LYS A 37 -6.80 6.58 10.50
CA LYS A 37 -6.63 5.74 11.70
C LYS A 37 -6.17 4.35 11.34
N GLN A 38 -6.76 3.74 10.31
CA GLN A 38 -6.38 2.39 9.90
C GLN A 38 -4.93 2.36 9.42
N VAL A 39 -4.51 3.32 8.59
CA VAL A 39 -3.11 3.45 8.15
C VAL A 39 -2.17 3.63 9.34
N ALA A 40 -2.53 4.47 10.31
CA ALA A 40 -1.73 4.72 11.50
C ALA A 40 -1.60 3.48 12.39
N LEU A 41 -2.65 2.66 12.48
CA LEU A 41 -2.66 1.43 13.29
C LEU A 41 -1.87 0.29 12.64
N THR A 42 -2.02 0.09 11.33
CA THR A 42 -1.42 -1.06 10.63
C THR A 42 -0.07 -0.74 9.99
N HIS A 43 0.33 0.54 9.97
CA HIS A 43 1.48 1.03 9.21
C HIS A 43 1.47 0.59 7.74
N SER A 44 0.27 0.38 7.19
CA SER A 44 0.06 -0.15 5.84
C SER A 44 -1.17 0.48 5.20
N ILE A 45 -1.24 0.39 3.87
CA ILE A 45 -2.42 0.85 3.14
C ILE A 45 -3.55 -0.18 3.34
N PRO A 46 -4.75 0.23 3.80
CA PRO A 46 -5.83 -0.67 4.20
C PRO A 46 -6.67 -1.18 3.03
N PHE A 47 -6.00 -1.48 1.92
CA PHE A 47 -6.55 -2.15 0.76
C PHE A 47 -5.40 -2.78 -0.01
N GLU A 48 -5.70 -3.85 -0.74
CA GLU A 48 -4.72 -4.47 -1.61
C GLU A 48 -4.31 -3.50 -2.72
N LEU A 49 -3.05 -3.09 -2.71
CA LEU A 49 -2.46 -2.36 -3.82
C LEU A 49 -2.19 -3.38 -4.95
N LYS A 50 -3.22 -3.63 -5.76
CA LYS A 50 -3.06 -4.34 -7.04
C LYS A 50 -2.35 -3.40 -8.02
N VAL A 51 -1.06 -3.14 -7.80
CA VAL A 51 -0.24 -2.52 -8.83
C VAL A 51 0.14 -3.64 -9.79
N PRO A 52 -0.27 -3.59 -11.07
CA PRO A 52 0.29 -4.49 -12.06
C PRO A 52 1.72 -4.01 -12.33
N LYS A 53 2.65 -4.41 -11.46
CA LYS A 53 4.07 -4.14 -11.68
C LYS A 53 4.62 -5.33 -12.43
N GLU A 54 4.95 -5.14 -13.70
CA GLU A 54 5.84 -6.03 -14.44
C GLU A 54 7.10 -6.39 -13.63
N ARG A 55 7.52 -5.49 -12.73
CA ARG A 55 8.59 -5.72 -11.74
C ARG A 55 8.31 -6.88 -10.76
N MET A 56 7.06 -7.08 -10.35
CA MET A 56 6.66 -8.19 -9.48
C MET A 56 6.57 -9.52 -10.25
N LYS A 57 6.18 -9.45 -11.54
CA LYS A 57 6.22 -10.61 -12.44
C LYS A 57 7.66 -11.09 -12.66
N LYS A 58 8.61 -10.17 -12.92
CA LYS A 58 10.03 -10.52 -13.05
C LYS A 58 10.62 -11.14 -11.78
N ALA A 59 10.31 -10.58 -10.61
CA ALA A 59 10.78 -11.14 -9.33
C ALA A 59 10.21 -12.55 -9.08
N LEU A 60 8.96 -12.80 -9.47
CA LEU A 60 8.34 -14.13 -9.39
C LEU A 60 8.94 -15.10 -10.42
N GLU A 61 9.18 -14.65 -11.65
CA GLU A 61 9.86 -15.43 -12.71
C GLU A 61 11.31 -15.80 -12.30
N GLU A 62 12.05 -14.90 -11.64
CA GLU A 62 13.41 -15.16 -11.12
C GLU A 62 13.41 -16.17 -9.97
N LEU A 63 12.40 -16.10 -9.09
CA LEU A 63 12.17 -17.07 -8.02
C LEU A 63 11.78 -18.45 -8.57
N GLU A 64 10.85 -18.51 -9.53
CA GLU A 64 10.41 -19.75 -10.20
C GLU A 64 11.54 -20.38 -11.03
N ALA A 65 12.40 -19.56 -11.63
CA ALA A 65 13.59 -20.02 -12.35
C ALA A 65 14.70 -20.56 -11.43
N LYS A 66 14.52 -20.58 -10.10
CA LYS A 66 15.53 -21.00 -9.11
C LYS A 66 16.91 -20.34 -9.33
N LYS A 67 16.92 -19.12 -9.87
CA LYS A 67 18.15 -18.32 -10.10
C LYS A 67 18.57 -17.51 -8.87
N GLY A 68 18.09 -17.88 -7.68
CA GLY A 68 18.70 -17.41 -6.44
C GLY A 68 20.11 -17.98 -6.34
N GLU A 69 21.12 -17.13 -6.32
CA GLU A 69 22.48 -17.56 -5.99
C GLU A 69 22.45 -18.21 -4.60
N LYS A 70 22.90 -19.46 -4.54
CA LYS A 70 22.97 -20.20 -3.29
C LYS A 70 24.31 -19.87 -2.65
N PHE A 71 24.28 -18.97 -1.68
CA PHE A 71 25.43 -18.73 -0.83
C PHE A 71 25.54 -19.83 0.21
N THR A 72 26.73 -20.39 0.34
CA THR A 72 26.99 -21.51 1.27
C THR A 72 27.39 -21.03 2.66
N SER A 73 27.73 -19.74 2.81
CA SER A 73 27.97 -19.10 4.10
C SER A 73 27.44 -17.67 4.17
N MET A 74 27.13 -17.24 5.39
CA MET A 74 26.73 -15.85 5.70
C MET A 74 27.82 -14.83 5.33
N GLU A 75 29.10 -15.19 5.38
CA GLU A 75 30.20 -14.33 4.90
C GLU A 75 30.18 -14.11 3.39
N GLU A 76 29.75 -15.11 2.62
CA GLU A 76 29.71 -15.07 1.16
C GLU A 76 28.59 -14.13 0.68
N LEU A 77 27.41 -14.25 1.30
CA LEU A 77 26.27 -13.35 1.08
C LEU A 77 26.61 -11.89 1.44
N LYS A 78 27.31 -11.67 2.54
CA LYS A 78 27.70 -10.31 2.96
C LYS A 78 28.69 -9.67 1.98
N ARG A 79 29.57 -10.46 1.36
CA ARG A 79 30.56 -9.95 0.41
C ARG A 79 29.91 -9.45 -0.88
N ASP A 80 28.89 -10.17 -1.36
CA ASP A 80 28.14 -9.83 -2.57
C ASP A 80 27.22 -8.61 -2.39
N LEU A 81 26.53 -8.50 -1.24
CA LEU A 81 25.64 -7.37 -0.97
C LEU A 81 26.36 -6.04 -0.68
N LEU A 82 27.65 -6.09 -0.35
CA LEU A 82 28.45 -4.92 0.06
C LEU A 82 29.57 -4.57 -0.94
N SER A 83 29.63 -5.27 -2.08
CA SER A 83 30.48 -4.91 -3.24
C SER A 83 29.75 -3.99 -4.20
#